data_AF-A0A7L7W2P0-F1
#
_entry.id   AF-A0A7L7W2P0-F1
#
_cell.length_a   1.000
_cell.length_b   1.000
_cell.length_c   1.000
_cell.angle_alpha   90.00
_cell.angle_beta   90.00
_cell.angle_gamma   90.00
#
_symmetry.space_group_name_H-M   'P 1'
#
loop_
_entity.id
_entity.type
_entity.pdbx_description
1 polymer ?
#
loop_
_entity_poly.entity_id
_entity_poly.type
_entity_poly.pdbx_seq_one_letter_code
_entity_poly.pdbx_strand_id
1 'polypeptide(L)'
;MPATYEKHLANVRAAATLLNELKLLAGCIDCGFNSWPEALQFDHIDPHTKQQDLGWFRDRSKLTSKAKLKRYLDHVDRYCEVRCANCHARRTMQERDWEVRRDQPVVKASATLF
;
A
#
# COMPACT_ATOMS: atom_id res chain seq x y z
N MET A 1 -23.43 -16.25 -15.48
CA MET A 1 -22.98 -14.93 -14.95
C MET A 1 -21.65 -14.47 -15.60
N PRO A 2 -21.61 -14.15 -16.91
CA PRO A 2 -20.38 -13.68 -17.57
C PRO A 2 -20.16 -12.16 -17.48
N ALA A 3 -21.22 -11.35 -17.64
CA ALA A 3 -21.11 -9.88 -17.76
C ALA A 3 -20.56 -9.18 -16.50
N THR A 4 -20.83 -9.71 -15.30
CA THR A 4 -20.31 -9.14 -14.04
C THR A 4 -18.82 -9.42 -13.86
N TYR A 5 -18.36 -10.60 -14.28
CA TYR A 5 -16.96 -11.00 -14.21
C TYR A 5 -16.10 -10.19 -15.18
N GLU A 6 -16.54 -10.02 -16.43
CA GLU A 6 -15.84 -9.19 -17.42
C GLU A 6 -15.66 -7.75 -16.95
N LYS A 7 -16.72 -7.16 -16.38
CA LYS A 7 -16.66 -5.82 -15.80
C LYS A 7 -15.69 -5.73 -14.62
N HIS A 8 -15.68 -6.72 -13.73
CA HIS A 8 -14.72 -6.77 -12.63
C HIS A 8 -13.28 -6.84 -13.14
N LEU A 9 -13.03 -7.69 -14.14
CA LEU A 9 -11.71 -7.83 -14.73
C LEU A 9 -11.24 -6.53 -15.41
N ALA A 10 -12.13 -5.84 -16.12
CA ALA A 10 -11.85 -4.53 -16.69
C ALA A 10 -11.45 -3.51 -15.62
N ASN A 11 -12.19 -3.45 -14.50
CA ASN A 11 -11.87 -2.56 -13.39
C ASN A 11 -10.53 -2.90 -12.72
N VAL A 12 -10.24 -4.19 -12.50
CA VAL A 12 -8.97 -4.64 -11.91
C VAL A 12 -7.79 -4.29 -12.82
N ARG A 13 -7.93 -4.43 -14.14
CA ARG A 13 -6.90 -4.04 -15.12
C ARG A 13 -6.66 -2.53 -15.10
N ALA A 14 -7.72 -1.74 -15.16
CA ALA A 14 -7.61 -0.27 -15.09
C ALA A 14 -6.97 0.19 -13.78
N ALA A 15 -7.34 -0.42 -12.64
CA ALA A 15 -6.70 -0.17 -11.36
C ALA A 15 -5.21 -0.52 -11.37
N ALA A 16 -4.84 -1.67 -11.93
CA ALA A 16 -3.44 -2.09 -12.01
C ALA A 16 -2.58 -1.12 -12.84
N THR A 17 -3.08 -0.67 -13.99
CA THR A 17 -2.40 0.33 -14.84
C THR A 17 -2.14 1.62 -14.06
N LEU A 18 -3.18 2.20 -13.46
CA LEU A 18 -3.07 3.44 -12.70
C LEU A 18 -2.10 3.32 -11.50
N LEU A 19 -2.20 2.23 -10.74
CA LEU A 19 -1.31 2.02 -9.59
C LEU A 19 0.15 1.83 -10.01
N ASN A 20 0.40 1.20 -11.16
CA ASN A 20 1.75 1.07 -11.72
C ASN A 20 2.30 2.44 -12.14
N GLU A 21 1.49 3.28 -12.79
CA GLU A 21 1.87 4.66 -13.16
C GLU A 21 2.22 5.49 -11.92
N LEU A 22 1.39 5.45 -10.87
CA LEU A 22 1.65 6.15 -9.62
C LEU A 22 2.96 5.73 -8.95
N LYS A 23 3.25 4.43 -8.95
CA LYS A 23 4.52 3.91 -8.42
C LYS A 23 5.72 4.44 -9.20
N LEU A 24 5.68 4.38 -10.53
CA LEU A 24 6.77 4.84 -11.38
C LEU A 24 6.99 6.35 -11.26
N LEU A 25 5.90 7.13 -11.19
CA LEU A 25 5.97 8.57 -11.02
C LEU A 25 6.59 8.97 -9.67
N ALA A 26 6.20 8.30 -8.59
CA ALA A 26 6.72 8.57 -7.26
C ALA A 26 8.19 8.10 -7.09
N GLY A 27 8.50 6.90 -7.60
CA GLY A 27 9.77 6.24 -7.36
C GLY A 27 9.96 5.83 -5.90
N CYS A 28 11.02 5.08 -5.62
CA CYS A 28 11.39 4.73 -4.25
C CYS A 28 11.86 5.98 -3.49
N ILE A 29 11.20 6.33 -2.38
CA ILE A 29 11.57 7.51 -1.57
C ILE A 29 12.99 7.43 -1.00
N ASP A 30 13.52 6.23 -0.76
CA ASP A 30 14.84 6.06 -0.14
C ASP A 30 16.01 6.04 -1.16
N CYS A 31 15.79 5.49 -2.36
CA CYS A 31 16.87 5.26 -3.32
C CYS A 31 16.60 5.74 -4.76
N GLY A 32 15.42 6.31 -5.02
CA GLY A 32 15.03 6.86 -6.31
C GLY A 32 14.70 5.84 -7.40
N PHE A 33 14.79 4.53 -7.14
CA PHE A 33 14.44 3.49 -8.13
C PHE A 33 13.01 3.70 -8.67
N ASN A 34 12.85 3.81 -9.98
CA ASN A 34 11.57 4.15 -10.60
C ASN A 34 11.35 3.55 -12.00
N SER A 35 12.08 2.49 -12.36
CA SER A 35 12.04 1.92 -13.72
C SER A 35 11.14 0.68 -13.88
N TRP A 36 10.70 0.07 -12.76
CA TRP A 36 9.86 -1.14 -12.79
C TRP A 36 8.81 -1.12 -11.67
N PRO A 37 7.50 -1.05 -11.97
CA PRO A 37 6.48 -0.83 -10.95
C PRO A 37 6.28 -2.05 -10.04
N GLU A 38 6.54 -3.27 -10.51
CA GLU A 38 6.41 -4.48 -9.69
C GLU A 38 7.53 -4.59 -8.64
N ALA A 39 8.64 -3.87 -8.81
CA ALA A 39 9.70 -3.77 -7.79
C ALA A 39 9.38 -2.69 -6.74
N LEU A 40 8.32 -1.91 -6.94
CA LEU A 40 7.85 -0.84 -6.05
C LEU A 40 6.60 -1.28 -5.28
N GLN A 41 6.51 -0.83 -4.03
CA GLN A 41 5.47 -1.18 -3.08
C GLN A 41 4.95 0.09 -2.41
N PHE A 42 3.64 0.13 -2.14
CA PHE A 42 3.06 1.11 -1.24
C PHE A 42 3.35 0.64 0.18
N ASP A 43 4.33 1.26 0.81
CA ASP A 43 4.79 0.96 2.16
C ASP A 43 4.10 1.89 3.15
N HIS A 44 3.53 1.33 4.21
CA HIS A 44 2.79 2.09 5.21
C HIS A 44 3.74 2.92 6.07
N ILE A 45 3.48 4.22 6.20
CA ILE A 45 4.26 5.10 7.08
C ILE A 45 4.14 4.60 8.53
N ASP A 46 2.92 4.28 8.97
CA ASP A 46 2.63 3.59 10.21
C ASP A 46 2.00 2.20 9.91
N PRO A 47 2.65 1.08 10.27
CA PRO A 47 2.12 -0.27 10.04
C PRO A 47 0.70 -0.49 10.62
N HIS A 48 0.31 0.23 11.66
CA HIS A 48 -1.03 0.14 12.25
C HIS A 48 -2.12 0.70 11.34
N THR A 49 -1.78 1.48 10.32
CA THR A 49 -2.76 2.03 9.38
C THR A 49 -3.20 1.01 8.31
N LYS A 50 -2.55 -0.16 8.21
CA LYS A 50 -2.84 -1.24 7.24
C LYS A 50 -4.18 -1.96 7.49
N GLN A 51 -5.28 -1.22 7.47
CA GLN A 51 -6.61 -1.66 7.89
C GLN A 51 -7.65 -1.52 6.76
N GLN A 52 -8.59 -2.47 6.68
CA GLN A 52 -9.57 -2.54 5.58
C GLN A 52 -10.66 -1.46 5.67
N ASP A 53 -11.01 -1.03 6.87
CA ASP A 53 -11.91 0.09 7.16
C ASP A 53 -11.30 1.41 6.66
N LEU A 54 -9.99 1.61 6.83
CA LEU A 54 -9.22 2.71 6.27
C LEU A 54 -9.03 2.63 4.74
N GLY A 55 -9.60 1.63 4.06
CA GLY A 55 -9.56 1.52 2.60
C GLY A 55 -8.41 0.67 2.06
N TRP A 56 -7.61 0.04 2.91
CA TRP A 56 -6.54 -0.85 2.46
C TRP A 56 -7.09 -2.17 1.90
N PHE A 57 -6.54 -2.59 0.76
CA PHE A 57 -6.76 -3.91 0.20
C PHE A 57 -5.40 -4.60 0.02
N ARG A 58 -5.24 -5.81 0.58
CA ARG A 58 -3.98 -6.58 0.47
C ARG A 58 -3.68 -7.01 -0.97
N ASP A 59 -4.69 -7.09 -1.82
CA ASP A 59 -4.59 -7.60 -3.18
C ASP A 59 -5.39 -6.72 -4.14
N ARG A 60 -4.75 -6.30 -5.23
CA ARG A 60 -5.36 -5.53 -6.33
C ARG A 60 -6.52 -6.25 -7.00
N SER A 61 -6.59 -7.59 -6.93
CA SER A 61 -7.73 -8.39 -7.41
C SER A 61 -9.06 -8.00 -6.73
N LYS A 62 -9.00 -7.35 -5.57
CA LYS A 62 -10.17 -6.86 -4.83
C LYS A 62 -10.72 -5.54 -5.35
N LEU A 63 -9.99 -4.82 -6.22
CA LEU A 63 -10.37 -3.53 -6.79
C LEU A 63 -11.37 -3.70 -7.96
N THR A 64 -12.47 -4.39 -7.67
CA THR A 64 -13.48 -4.79 -8.67
C THR A 64 -14.45 -3.67 -9.05
N SER A 65 -14.36 -2.50 -8.43
CA SER A 65 -15.22 -1.34 -8.71
C SER A 65 -14.47 -0.02 -8.53
N LYS A 66 -14.95 1.03 -9.21
CA LYS A 66 -14.38 2.39 -9.10
C LYS A 66 -14.40 2.93 -7.67
N ALA A 67 -15.43 2.62 -6.89
CA ALA A 67 -15.53 3.04 -5.49
C ALA A 67 -14.43 2.41 -4.61
N LYS A 68 -14.12 1.13 -4.83
CA LYS A 68 -13.02 0.46 -4.12
C LYS A 68 -11.67 1.04 -4.52
N LEU A 69 -11.45 1.28 -5.81
CA LEU A 69 -10.23 1.94 -6.30
C LEU A 69 -10.07 3.34 -5.65
N LYS A 70 -11.13 4.15 -5.63
CA LYS A 70 -11.10 5.48 -4.98
C LYS A 70 -10.71 5.40 -3.51
N ARG A 71 -11.28 4.47 -2.74
CA ARG A 71 -10.92 4.25 -1.33
C ARG A 71 -9.46 3.81 -1.17
N TYR A 72 -8.98 2.95 -2.05
CA TYR A 72 -7.59 2.49 -2.03
C TYR A 72 -6.62 3.62 -2.36
N LEU A 73 -6.94 4.48 -3.33
CA LEU A 73 -6.12 5.65 -3.67
C LEU A 73 -6.06 6.66 -2.53
N ASP A 74 -7.21 6.97 -1.90
CA ASP A 74 -7.26 7.84 -0.71
C ASP A 74 -6.45 7.27 0.46
N HIS A 75 -6.45 5.94 0.61
CA HIS A 75 -5.60 5.26 1.59
C HIS A 75 -4.11 5.42 1.26
N VAL A 76 -3.72 5.11 0.03
CA VAL A 76 -2.32 5.21 -0.43
C VAL A 76 -1.78 6.62 -0.25
N ASP A 77 -2.56 7.64 -0.62
CA ASP A 77 -2.19 9.05 -0.52
C ASP A 77 -1.92 9.50 0.93
N ARG A 78 -2.72 9.01 1.88
CA ARG A 78 -2.65 9.44 3.29
C ARG A 78 -1.66 8.65 4.15
N TYR A 79 -1.46 7.38 3.83
CA TYR A 79 -0.84 6.43 4.77
C TYR A 79 0.36 5.71 4.18
N CYS A 80 0.67 5.88 2.89
CA CYS A 80 1.74 5.15 2.24
C CYS A 80 2.78 6.05 1.57
N GLU A 81 3.99 5.55 1.51
CA GLU A 81 5.07 6.02 0.65
C GLU A 81 5.42 4.94 -0.37
N VAL A 82 5.99 5.31 -1.51
CA VAL A 82 6.47 4.33 -2.49
C VAL A 82 7.91 3.95 -2.14
N ARG A 83 8.16 2.65 -1.94
CA ARG A 83 9.50 2.09 -1.69
C ARG A 83 9.77 0.89 -2.58
N CYS A 84 11.02 0.67 -2.95
CA CYS A 84 11.40 -0.58 -3.62
C CYS A 84 11.46 -1.73 -2.61
N ALA A 85 11.29 -2.96 -3.08
CA ALA A 85 11.27 -4.16 -2.23
C ALA A 85 12.51 -4.28 -1.33
N ASN A 86 13.68 -3.85 -1.81
CA ASN A 86 14.93 -3.90 -1.04
C ASN A 86 14.97 -2.85 0.09
N CYS A 87 14.58 -1.60 -0.20
CA CYS A 87 14.54 -0.55 0.82
C CYS A 87 13.43 -0.82 1.84
N HIS A 88 12.28 -1.29 1.38
CA HIS A 88 11.20 -1.74 2.27
C HIS A 88 11.69 -2.86 3.20
N ALA A 89 12.30 -3.93 2.68
CA ALA A 89 12.84 -5.01 3.51
C ALA A 89 13.87 -4.52 4.55
N ARG A 90 14.74 -3.58 4.18
CA ARG A 90 15.68 -2.95 5.13
C ARG A 90 14.94 -2.21 6.25
N ARG A 91 13.93 -1.41 5.91
CA ARG A 91 13.11 -0.68 6.86
C ARG A 91 12.38 -1.63 7.81
N THR A 92 11.71 -2.64 7.28
CA THR A 92 11.03 -3.67 8.07
C THR A 92 12.01 -4.29 9.09
N MET A 93 13.25 -4.60 8.68
CA MET A 93 14.28 -5.14 9.58
C MET A 93 14.77 -4.19 10.65
N GLN A 94 14.78 -2.89 10.37
CA GLN A 94 15.16 -1.87 11.35
C GLN A 94 14.04 -1.61 12.37
N GLU A 95 12.79 -1.57 11.90
CA GLU A 95 11.63 -1.28 12.72
C GLU A 95 11.15 -2.50 13.52
N ARG A 96 11.48 -3.72 13.06
CA ARG A 96 11.07 -5.00 13.66
C ARG A 96 9.55 -5.06 13.82
N ASP A 97 8.82 -4.52 12.83
CA ASP A 97 7.36 -4.38 12.86
C ASP A 97 6.60 -5.72 12.92
N TRP A 98 7.24 -6.83 12.53
CA TRP A 98 6.72 -8.19 12.64
C TRP A 98 6.87 -8.81 14.03
N GLU A 99 7.65 -8.20 14.93
CA GLU A 99 7.85 -8.77 16.25
C GLU A 99 6.55 -8.70 17.04
N VAL A 100 5.93 -9.87 17.18
CA VAL A 100 4.85 -10.08 18.13
C VAL A 100 5.43 -9.79 19.51
N ARG A 101 5.21 -8.57 20.02
CA ARG A 101 5.52 -8.22 21.41
C ARG A 101 4.58 -9.01 22.32
N ARG A 102 4.89 -10.28 22.56
CA ARG A 102 4.10 -11.18 23.41
C ARG A 102 3.83 -10.58 24.80
N ASP A 103 4.72 -9.71 25.27
CA ASP A 103 4.69 -9.13 26.62
C ASP A 103 4.76 -7.60 26.67
N GLN A 104 4.49 -6.85 25.58
CA GLN A 104 4.43 -5.39 25.69
C GLN A 104 3.04 -4.85 25.34
N PRO A 105 2.50 -3.93 26.17
CA PRO A 105 1.27 -3.23 25.81
C PRO A 105 1.49 -2.50 24.49
N VAL A 106 0.45 -2.49 23.65
CA VAL A 106 0.42 -1.68 22.42
C VAL A 106 0.67 -0.24 22.82
N VAL A 107 1.91 0.23 22.66
CA VAL A 107 2.24 1.63 22.75
C VAL A 107 1.57 2.30 21.57
N LYS A 108 0.39 2.86 21.79
CA LYS A 108 -0.20 3.82 20.86
C LYS A 108 0.85 4.93 20.69
N ALA A 109 1.26 5.18 19.45
CA ALA A 109 2.14 6.29 19.15
C ALA A 109 1.62 7.54 19.86
N SER A 110 2.42 8.09 20.78
CA SER A 110 2.11 9.34 21.44
C SER A 110 2.14 10.41 20.36
N ALA A 111 0.97 10.97 20.05
CA ALA A 111 0.88 12.19 19.27
C ALA A 111 1.53 13.32 20.09
N THR A 112 2.82 13.55 19.87
CA THR A 112 3.58 14.66 20.42
C THR A 112 4.89 14.76 19.63
N LEU A 113 5.38 15.85 19.06
CA LEU A 113 4.93 17.22 18.76
C LEU A 113 6.04 17.76 17.82
N PHE A 114 5.68 18.51 16.78
CA PHE A 114 6.23 19.84 16.47
C PHE A 114 5.21 20.59 15.62
#